data_AF-A0A7V2T8M1-F1
#
_entry.id   AF-A0A7V2T8M1-F1
#
_cell.length_a   1.000
_cell.length_b   1.000
_cell.length_c   1.000
_cell.angle_alpha   90.00
_cell.angle_beta   90.00
_cell.angle_gamma   90.00
#
_symmetry.space_group_name_H-M   'P 1'
#
loop_
_entity.id
_entity.type
_entity.pdbx_description
1 polymer ?
#
loop_
_entity_poly.entity_id
_entity_poly.type
_entity_poly.pdbx_seq_one_letter_code
_entity_poly.pdbx_strand_id
1 'polypeptide(L)'
;MDPIVATMVSVMAAATPLLLAATGELVAEKAGVLNLGVEGMMLVGAVSGFAVTLTTGSAALGILAAASAGALLALLFGLLTLGLMANQVATGLALTIFGIGVSSLMGAGFVGTPVERLPRLAIPGLSDLPVLGPLLFG
;
A
#
# COMPACT_ATOMS: atom_id res chain seq x y z
N MET A 1 11.93 25.49 -2.53
CA MET A 1 11.61 24.82 -1.26
C MET A 1 12.88 24.73 -0.45
N ASP A 2 12.83 25.04 0.84
CA ASP A 2 13.94 24.74 1.75
C ASP A 2 14.29 23.25 1.66
N PRO A 3 15.58 22.86 1.63
CA PRO A 3 15.98 21.45 1.53
C PRO A 3 15.39 20.60 2.65
N ILE A 4 15.20 21.18 3.84
CA ILE A 4 14.54 20.54 4.99
C ILE A 4 13.09 20.19 4.66
N VAL A 5 12.35 21.12 4.07
CA VAL A 5 10.94 20.91 3.70
C VAL A 5 10.83 19.81 2.64
N ALA A 6 11.71 19.81 1.62
CA ALA A 6 11.74 18.77 0.60
C ALA A 6 12.03 17.38 1.19
N THR A 7 12.99 17.27 2.11
CA THR A 7 13.27 16.01 2.80
C THR A 7 12.08 15.54 3.64
N MET A 8 11.39 16.43 4.35
CA MET A 8 10.21 16.08 5.13
C MET A 8 9.08 15.54 4.26
N VAL A 9 8.81 16.15 3.11
CA VAL A 9 7.79 15.66 2.16
C VAL A 9 8.13 14.24 1.67
N SER A 10 9.40 13.97 1.33
CA SER A 10 9.80 12.62 0.92
C SER A 10 9.65 11.57 2.02
N VAL A 11 9.97 11.92 3.27
CA VAL A 11 9.81 11.05 4.43
C VAL A 11 8.33 10.77 4.68
N MET A 12 7.48 11.79 4.62
CA MET A 12 6.04 11.62 4.79
C MET A 12 5.44 10.75 3.69
N ALA A 13 5.81 10.97 2.42
CA ALA A 13 5.33 10.18 1.30
C ALA A 13 5.70 8.69 1.43
N ALA A 14 6.91 8.38 1.90
CA ALA A 14 7.36 7.01 2.13
C ALA A 14 6.74 6.38 3.40
N ALA A 15 6.63 7.15 4.49
CA ALA A 15 6.16 6.64 5.77
C ALA A 15 4.65 6.41 5.82
N THR A 16 3.84 7.21 5.11
CA THR A 16 2.38 7.13 5.15
C THR A 16 1.82 5.73 4.83
N PRO A 17 2.18 5.07 3.70
CA PRO A 17 1.69 3.72 3.43
C PRO A 17 2.17 2.69 4.47
N LEU A 18 3.40 2.84 4.99
CA LEU A 18 3.94 1.97 6.04
C LEU A 18 3.20 2.14 7.36
N LEU A 19 2.82 3.36 7.74
CA LEU A 19 2.03 3.64 8.94
C LEU A 19 0.62 3.04 8.84
N LEU A 20 -0.01 3.13 7.67
CA LEU A 20 -1.31 2.49 7.44
C LEU A 20 -1.21 0.96 7.58
N ALA A 21 -0.19 0.35 6.97
CA ALA A 21 0.08 -1.07 7.10
C ALA A 21 0.36 -1.49 8.55
N ALA A 22 1.24 -0.75 9.24
CA ALA A 22 1.57 -0.99 10.65
C ALA A 22 0.37 -0.85 11.58
N THR A 23 -0.56 0.07 11.28
CA THR A 23 -1.80 0.22 12.05
C THR A 23 -2.70 -1.01 11.87
N GLY A 24 -2.81 -1.53 10.65
CA GLY A 24 -3.52 -2.79 10.38
C GLY A 24 -2.89 -3.99 11.07
N GLU A 25 -1.56 -4.12 10.99
CA GLU A 25 -0.80 -5.16 11.67
C GLU A 25 -0.92 -5.09 13.19
N LEU A 26 -0.95 -3.89 13.77
CA LEU A 26 -1.18 -3.72 15.21
C LEU A 26 -2.52 -4.33 15.63
N VAL A 27 -3.58 -4.17 14.82
CA VAL A 27 -4.89 -4.80 15.11
C VAL A 27 -4.78 -6.33 15.03
N ALA A 28 -4.10 -6.87 14.02
CA ALA A 28 -3.90 -8.31 13.87
C ALA A 28 -3.09 -8.90 15.04
N GLU A 29 -2.00 -8.24 15.43
CA GLU A 29 -1.13 -8.67 16.53
C GLU A 29 -1.88 -8.64 17.87
N LYS A 30 -2.73 -7.63 18.09
CA LYS A 30 -3.62 -7.57 19.27
C LYS A 30 -4.64 -8.70 19.30
N ALA A 31 -5.04 -9.23 18.15
CA ALA A 31 -5.89 -10.41 18.03
C ALA A 31 -5.11 -11.74 18.16
N GLY A 32 -3.79 -11.69 18.39
CA GLY A 32 -2.94 -12.88 18.52
C GLY A 32 -2.49 -13.45 17.17
N VAL A 33 -2.55 -12.66 16.09
CA VAL A 33 -2.16 -13.07 14.74
C VAL A 33 -0.97 -12.23 14.30
N LEU A 34 0.19 -12.87 14.17
CA LEU A 34 1.41 -12.23 13.68
C LEU A 34 1.51 -12.39 12.16
N ASN A 35 1.32 -11.30 11.39
CA ASN A 35 1.32 -11.36 9.93
C ASN A 35 2.57 -10.70 9.32
N LEU A 36 3.62 -11.50 9.18
CA LEU A 36 4.84 -11.13 8.46
C LEU A 36 4.65 -11.08 6.92
N GLY A 37 3.44 -11.36 6.43
CA GLY A 37 3.06 -11.37 5.02
C GLY A 37 2.66 -10.01 4.45
N VAL A 38 2.56 -8.97 5.29
CA VAL A 38 1.97 -7.67 4.93
C VAL A 38 2.71 -6.99 3.77
N GLU A 39 4.03 -7.15 3.68
CA GLU A 39 4.82 -6.56 2.60
C GLU A 39 4.44 -7.14 1.23
N GLY A 40 4.23 -8.46 1.15
CA GLY A 40 3.70 -9.11 -0.06
C GLY A 40 2.29 -8.63 -0.39
N MET A 41 1.43 -8.46 0.62
CA MET A 41 0.07 -7.93 0.42
C MET A 41 0.08 -6.52 -0.14
N MET A 42 0.98 -5.65 0.37
CA MET A 42 1.16 -4.29 -0.12
C MET A 42 1.60 -4.25 -1.58
N LEU A 43 2.57 -5.10 -1.97
CA LEU A 43 3.09 -5.16 -3.33
C LEU A 43 2.03 -5.62 -4.33
N VAL A 44 1.25 -6.65 -3.99
CA VAL A 44 0.16 -7.13 -4.84
C VAL A 44 -0.97 -6.10 -4.92
N GLY A 45 -1.32 -5.46 -3.80
CA GLY A 45 -2.26 -4.34 -3.79
C GLY A 45 -1.80 -3.19 -4.70
N ALA A 46 -0.52 -2.81 -4.63
CA ALA A 46 0.06 -1.75 -5.43
C ALA A 46 -0.03 -2.03 -6.94
N VAL A 47 0.38 -3.22 -7.38
CA VAL A 47 0.32 -3.57 -8.82
C VAL A 47 -1.12 -3.68 -9.31
N SER A 48 -2.03 -4.24 -8.50
CA SER A 48 -3.45 -4.37 -8.87
C SER A 48 -4.11 -2.99 -9.00
N GLY A 49 -3.87 -2.09 -8.05
CA GLY A 49 -4.38 -0.73 -8.10
C GLY A 49 -3.82 0.06 -9.28
N PHE A 50 -2.53 -0.09 -9.56
CA PHE A 50 -1.89 0.53 -10.72
C PHE A 50 -2.50 0.03 -12.03
N ALA A 51 -2.59 -1.29 -12.21
CA ALA A 51 -3.12 -1.90 -13.43
C ALA A 51 -4.57 -1.49 -13.70
N VAL A 52 -5.42 -1.47 -12.66
CA VAL A 52 -6.83 -1.05 -12.80
C VAL A 52 -6.95 0.43 -13.07
N THR A 53 -6.16 1.28 -12.40
CA THR A 53 -6.17 2.73 -12.68
C THR A 53 -5.76 3.01 -14.13
N LEU A 54 -4.70 2.34 -14.61
CA LEU A 54 -4.18 2.54 -15.96
C LEU A 54 -5.19 2.09 -17.04
N THR A 55 -5.85 0.96 -16.83
CA THR A 55 -6.78 0.39 -17.82
C THR A 55 -8.15 1.06 -17.82
N THR A 56 -8.62 1.52 -16.67
CA THR A 56 -9.97 2.14 -16.54
C THR A 56 -9.95 3.66 -16.56
N GLY A 57 -8.81 4.29 -16.31
CA GLY A 57 -8.69 5.73 -16.07
C GLY A 57 -9.28 6.19 -14.73
N SER A 58 -9.79 5.28 -13.89
CA SER A 58 -10.44 5.63 -12.63
C SER A 58 -9.59 5.26 -11.42
N ALA A 59 -9.07 6.27 -10.73
CA ALA A 59 -8.29 6.06 -9.51
C ALA A 59 -9.12 5.47 -8.36
N ALA A 60 -10.43 5.74 -8.32
CA ALA A 60 -11.33 5.14 -7.34
C ALA A 60 -11.44 3.62 -7.54
N LEU A 61 -11.55 3.15 -8.79
CA LEU A 61 -11.51 1.72 -9.10
C LEU A 61 -10.16 1.11 -8.78
N GLY A 62 -9.06 1.84 -9.02
CA GLY A 62 -7.72 1.44 -8.60
C GLY A 62 -7.59 1.21 -7.09
N ILE A 63 -8.10 2.14 -6.28
CA ILE A 63 -8.10 2.02 -4.82
C ILE A 63 -8.91 0.79 -4.37
N LEU A 64 -10.10 0.59 -4.94
CA LEU A 64 -10.93 -0.59 -4.64
C LEU A 64 -10.23 -1.90 -5.06
N ALA A 65 -9.54 -1.92 -6.21
CA ALA A 65 -8.78 -3.06 -6.67
C ALA A 65 -7.58 -3.37 -5.75
N ALA A 66 -6.83 -2.35 -5.32
CA ALA A 66 -5.73 -2.51 -4.37
C ALA A 66 -6.22 -3.05 -3.02
N ALA A 67 -7.30 -2.47 -2.48
CA ALA A 67 -7.89 -2.89 -1.21
C ALA A 67 -8.42 -4.32 -1.27
N SER A 68 -9.12 -4.69 -2.35
CA SER A 68 -9.64 -6.04 -2.54
C SER A 68 -8.52 -7.08 -2.73
N ALA A 69 -7.47 -6.77 -3.48
CA ALA A 69 -6.31 -7.65 -3.64
C ALA A 69 -5.60 -7.90 -2.30
N GLY A 70 -5.35 -6.85 -1.51
CA GLY A 70 -4.79 -6.97 -0.16
C GLY A 70 -5.69 -7.80 0.77
N ALA A 71 -7.00 -7.53 0.76
CA ALA A 71 -7.98 -8.29 1.54
C ALA A 71 -8.03 -9.77 1.16
N LEU A 72 -7.96 -10.10 -0.13
CA LEU A 72 -7.91 -11.48 -0.60
C LEU A 72 -6.67 -12.23 -0.11
N LEU A 73 -5.50 -11.59 -0.11
CA LEU A 73 -4.28 -12.20 0.44
C LEU A 73 -4.32 -12.30 1.96
N ALA A 74 -4.90 -11.32 2.66
CA ALA A 74 -5.14 -11.41 4.10
C ALA A 74 -6.10 -12.56 4.45
N LEU A 75 -7.16 -12.76 3.65
CA LEU A 75 -8.07 -13.90 3.80
C LEU A 75 -7.38 -15.22 3.52
N LEU A 76 -6.52 -15.30 2.50
CA LEU A 76 -5.70 -16.48 2.24
C LEU A 76 -4.78 -16.78 3.44
N PHE A 77 -4.08 -15.79 3.96
CA PHE A 77 -3.25 -15.92 5.15
C PHE A 77 -4.07 -16.41 6.36
N GLY A 78 -5.23 -15.80 6.61
CA GLY A 78 -6.15 -16.20 7.67
C GLY A 78 -6.67 -17.63 7.50
N LEU A 79 -7.02 -18.04 6.28
CA LEU A 79 -7.43 -19.41 5.99
C LEU A 79 -6.31 -20.41 6.34
N LEU A 80 -5.08 -20.13 5.93
CA LEU A 80 -3.94 -21.02 6.19
C LEU A 80 -3.61 -21.08 7.69
N THR A 81 -3.58 -19.95 8.38
CA THR A 81 -3.09 -19.86 9.76
C THR A 81 -4.16 -20.12 10.81
N LEU A 82 -5.39 -19.66 10.58
CA LEU A 82 -6.52 -19.82 11.50
C LEU A 82 -7.38 -21.04 11.14
N GLY A 83 -7.62 -21.27 9.85
CA GLY A 83 -8.44 -22.39 9.38
C GLY A 83 -7.68 -23.71 9.34
N LEU A 84 -6.48 -23.71 8.76
CA LEU A 84 -5.64 -24.91 8.60
C LEU A 84 -4.54 -25.06 9.66
N MET A 85 -4.47 -24.14 10.63
CA MET A 85 -3.49 -24.14 11.72
C MET A 85 -2.02 -24.18 11.25
N ALA A 86 -1.72 -23.59 10.10
CA ALA A 86 -0.35 -23.44 9.63
C ALA A 86 0.44 -22.47 10.53
N ASN A 87 1.76 -22.63 10.53
CA ASN A 87 2.66 -21.75 11.28
C ASN A 87 2.62 -20.33 10.70
N GLN A 88 2.15 -19.36 11.49
CA GLN A 88 1.98 -17.96 11.09
C GLN A 88 3.26 -17.31 10.57
N VAL A 89 4.41 -17.59 11.19
CA VAL A 89 5.70 -17.01 10.79
C VAL A 89 6.11 -17.54 9.42
N ALA A 90 6.10 -18.87 9.25
CA ALA A 90 6.48 -19.49 7.98
C ALA A 90 5.51 -19.10 6.85
N THR A 91 4.21 -19.12 7.13
CA THR A 91 3.17 -18.71 6.17
C THR A 91 3.28 -17.23 5.80
N GLY A 92 3.57 -16.35 6.77
CA GLY A 92 3.73 -14.93 6.53
C GLY A 92 4.94 -14.63 5.64
N LEU A 93 6.11 -15.20 5.97
CA LEU A 93 7.31 -15.05 5.14
C LEU A 93 7.11 -15.62 3.73
N ALA A 94 6.45 -16.79 3.61
CA ALA A 94 6.11 -17.38 2.32
C ALA A 94 5.16 -16.48 1.52
N LEU A 95 4.18 -15.85 2.17
CA LEU A 95 3.26 -14.93 1.53
C LEU A 95 3.95 -13.65 1.06
N THR A 96 4.94 -13.15 1.79
CA THR A 96 5.77 -12.02 1.34
C THR A 96 6.54 -12.38 0.07
N ILE A 97 7.22 -13.53 0.05
CA ILE A 97 7.95 -14.01 -1.13
C ILE A 97 7.00 -14.22 -2.32
N PHE A 98 5.84 -14.82 -2.07
CA PHE A 98 4.79 -15.00 -3.06
C PHE A 98 4.31 -13.65 -3.61
N GLY A 99 4.05 -12.68 -2.75
CA GLY A 99 3.62 -11.35 -3.12
C GLY A 99 4.65 -10.64 -4.00
N ILE A 100 5.93 -10.70 -3.66
CA ILE A 100 7.04 -10.19 -4.47
C ILE A 100 7.03 -10.82 -5.88
N GLY A 101 6.91 -12.15 -5.96
CA GLY A 101 6.91 -12.88 -7.23
C GLY A 101 5.70 -12.52 -8.11
N VAL A 102 4.50 -12.56 -7.53
CA VAL A 102 3.25 -12.24 -8.23
C VAL A 102 3.23 -10.78 -8.67
N SER A 103 3.61 -9.85 -7.79
CA SER A 103 3.63 -8.43 -8.14
C SER A 103 4.63 -8.13 -9.24
N SER A 104 5.79 -8.79 -9.22
CA SER A 104 6.79 -8.66 -10.28
C SER A 104 6.28 -9.20 -11.62
N LEU A 105 5.64 -10.37 -11.63
CA LEU A 105 5.13 -10.98 -12.85
C LEU A 105 3.98 -10.17 -13.46
N MET A 106 3.02 -9.76 -12.63
CA MET A 106 1.90 -8.91 -13.05
C MET A 106 2.38 -7.51 -13.47
N GLY A 107 3.37 -6.98 -12.78
CA GLY A 107 3.90 -5.64 -12.96
C GLY A 107 4.81 -5.48 -14.18
N ALA A 108 5.38 -6.57 -14.69
CA ALA A 108 6.41 -6.53 -15.73
C ALA A 108 5.98 -5.75 -16.98
N GLY A 109 4.74 -5.92 -17.44
CA GLY A 109 4.20 -5.21 -18.61
C GLY A 109 3.87 -3.73 -18.38
N PHE A 110 3.86 -3.29 -17.13
CA PHE A 110 3.50 -1.92 -16.75
C PHE A 110 4.73 -1.03 -16.49
N VAL A 111 5.93 -1.62 -16.39
CA VAL A 111 7.16 -0.89 -16.11
C VAL A 111 7.38 0.23 -17.14
N GLY A 112 7.64 1.44 -16.66
CA GLY A 112 7.88 2.63 -17.50
C GLY A 112 6.61 3.29 -18.05
N THR A 113 5.42 2.75 -17.76
CA THR A 113 4.16 3.36 -18.19
C THR A 113 3.73 4.43 -17.18
N PRO A 114 3.46 5.68 -17.60
CA PRO A 114 2.95 6.70 -16.69
C PRO A 114 1.47 6.47 -16.40
N VAL A 115 1.06 6.74 -15.16
CA VAL A 115 -0.35 6.87 -14.77
C VAL A 115 -0.61 8.30 -14.32
N GLU A 116 -1.80 8.81 -14.60
CA GLU A 116 -2.17 10.15 -14.13
C GLU A 116 -2.22 10.16 -12.60
N ARG A 117 -1.62 11.19 -12.00
CA ARG A 117 -1.59 11.32 -10.55
C ARG A 117 -3.00 11.61 -10.03
N LEU A 118 -3.29 11.12 -8.84
CA LEU A 118 -4.48 11.54 -8.11
C LEU A 118 -4.53 13.07 -8.03
N PRO A 119 -5.72 13.68 -8.22
CA PRO A 119 -5.87 15.12 -8.09
C PRO A 119 -5.43 15.54 -6.69
N ARG A 120 -4.64 16.61 -6.62
CA ARG A 120 -4.20 17.16 -5.34
C ARG A 120 -5.41 17.64 -4.58
N LEU A 121 -5.57 17.16 -3.35
CA LEU A 121 -6.55 17.72 -2.43
C LEU A 121 -6.06 19.12 -2.06
N ALA A 122 -6.81 20.17 -2.40
CA ALA A 122 -6.46 21.53 -2.02
C ALA A 122 -7.56 22.06 -1.10
N ILE A 123 -7.22 22.26 0.18
CA ILE A 123 -8.12 22.89 1.14
C ILE A 123 -7.80 24.40 1.14
N PRO A 124 -8.75 25.27 0.76
CA PRO A 124 -8.53 26.72 0.74
C PRO A 124 -8.06 27.23 2.10
N GLY A 125 -7.04 28.10 2.12
CA GLY A 125 -6.46 28.65 3.35
C GLY A 125 -5.41 27.76 4.02
N LEU A 126 -5.58 26.44 4.05
CA LEU A 126 -4.58 25.52 4.63
C LEU A 126 -3.44 25.21 3.64
N SER A 127 -3.76 25.21 2.35
CA SER A 127 -2.79 24.93 1.27
C SER A 127 -1.83 26.10 1.02
N ASP A 128 -2.21 27.31 1.42
CA ASP A 128 -1.43 28.55 1.17
C ASP A 128 -0.41 28.85 2.28
N LEU A 129 -0.40 28.07 3.37
CA LEU A 129 0.51 28.29 4.49
C LEU A 129 1.97 27.99 4.08
N PRO A 130 2.94 28.87 4.39
CA PRO A 130 4.31 28.82 3.84
C PRO A 130 5.12 27.57 4.22
N VAL A 131 4.72 26.87 5.29
CA VAL A 131 5.36 25.63 5.75
C VAL A 131 4.36 24.46 5.77
N LEU A 132 3.18 24.65 6.37
CA LEU A 132 2.17 23.60 6.44
C LEU A 132 1.57 23.22 5.08
N GLY A 133 1.36 24.19 4.20
CA GLY A 133 0.76 23.96 2.88
C GLY A 133 1.60 22.98 2.05
N PRO A 134 2.90 23.26 1.84
CA PRO A 134 3.81 22.36 1.17
C PRO A 134 3.99 20.99 1.85
N LEU A 135 3.87 20.91 3.18
CA LEU A 135 4.04 19.64 3.91
C LEU A 135 2.82 18.72 3.80
N LEU A 136 1.61 19.29 3.78
CA LEU A 136 0.36 18.52 3.78
C LEU A 136 -0.22 18.28 2.38
N PHE A 137 0.06 19.18 1.42
CA PHE A 137 -0.54 19.17 0.08
C PHE A 137 0.50 19.15 -1.06
N GLY A 138 1.79 19.00 -0.71
CA GLY A 138 2.95 19.03 -1.62
C GLY A 138 3.13 17.81 -2.49
#